data_AF-A0A965R011-F1
#
_entry.id   AF-A0A965R011-F1
#
_cell.length_a   1.000
_cell.length_b   1.000
_cell.length_c   1.000
_cell.angle_alpha   90.00
_cell.angle_beta   90.00
_cell.angle_gamma   90.00
#
_symmetry.space_group_name_H-M   'P 1'
#
loop_
_entity.id
_entity.type
_entity.pdbx_description
1 polymer ?
#
loop_
_entity_poly.entity_id
_entity_poly.type
_entity_poly.pdbx_seq_one_letter_code
_entity_poly.pdbx_strand_id
1 'polypeptide(L)'
;MEIFNMKKTLVALAAVAVTGGAFAQATMTGAIAFGYESDTTSAGATTSGMGMDDAEINFAIAEDIEGLGKLSAGLGFGSGGNGDAATGNDSTIKLTTASGMSVTMGTTKGASYLTQGLASAGTAYQWNLSGKLFSARTKNDAVSVKIPVA
;
A
#
# COMPACT_ATOMS: atom_id res chain seq x y z
N MET A 1 32.74 -1.19 44.07
CA MET A 1 32.75 -1.95 42.80
C MET A 1 31.54 -1.62 41.90
N GLU A 2 30.41 -1.15 42.44
CA GLU A 2 29.15 -0.90 41.68
C GLU A 2 29.18 0.34 40.77
N ILE A 3 29.88 1.40 41.15
CA ILE A 3 29.97 2.66 40.37
C ILE A 3 30.57 2.43 38.96
N PHE A 4 31.48 1.47 38.80
CA PHE A 4 32.05 1.13 37.49
C PHE A 4 31.07 0.37 36.59
N ASN A 5 30.19 -0.44 37.18
CA ASN A 5 29.13 -1.15 36.43
C ASN A 5 28.03 -0.17 36.00
N MET A 6 27.63 0.78 36.84
CA MET A 6 26.62 1.78 36.48
C MET A 6 27.08 2.70 35.33
N LYS A 7 28.37 3.08 35.29
CA LYS A 7 28.94 3.87 34.19
C LYS A 7 28.89 3.12 32.85
N LYS A 8 29.16 1.81 32.85
CA LYS A 8 29.07 0.98 31.64
C LYS A 8 27.64 0.80 31.15
N THR A 9 26.68 0.64 32.07
CA THR A 9 25.25 0.57 31.72
C THR A 9 24.76 1.87 31.12
N LEU A 10 25.19 3.02 31.66
CA LEU A 10 24.82 4.33 31.12
C LEU A 10 25.43 4.58 29.74
N VAL A 11 26.70 4.19 29.54
CA VAL A 11 27.36 4.27 28.22
C VAL A 11 26.71 3.31 27.22
N ALA A 12 26.29 2.11 27.65
CA ALA A 12 25.57 1.18 26.79
C ALA A 12 24.18 1.70 26.40
N LEU A 13 23.47 2.36 27.32
CA LEU A 13 22.18 3.01 27.03
C LEU A 13 22.34 4.21 26.09
N ALA A 14 23.38 5.03 26.29
CA ALA A 14 23.71 6.13 25.40
C ALA A 14 24.12 5.65 24.00
N ALA A 15 24.87 4.55 23.91
CA ALA A 15 25.22 3.91 22.65
C ALA A 15 23.97 3.37 21.94
N VAL A 16 23.05 2.69 22.66
CA VAL A 16 21.78 2.22 22.10
C VAL A 16 20.88 3.38 21.64
N ALA A 17 20.88 4.51 22.35
CA ALA A 17 20.15 5.70 21.95
C ALA A 17 20.78 6.41 20.73
N VAL A 18 22.12 6.45 20.65
CA VAL A 18 22.87 6.99 19.50
C VAL A 18 22.78 6.06 18.28
N THR A 19 22.69 4.74 18.49
CA THR A 19 22.39 3.78 17.41
C THR A 19 20.89 3.61 17.15
N GLY A 20 20.03 4.33 17.88
CA GLY A 20 18.57 4.31 17.76
C GLY A 20 17.99 5.43 16.89
N GLY A 21 18.85 6.13 16.13
CA GLY A 21 18.55 7.38 15.43
C GLY A 21 17.47 7.36 14.35
N ALA A 22 17.03 6.19 13.87
CA ALA A 22 15.85 6.12 13.01
C ALA A 22 15.23 4.73 13.05
N PHE A 23 14.32 4.48 13.99
CA PHE A 23 13.35 3.41 13.75
C PHE A 23 12.46 3.89 12.60
N ALA A 24 12.71 3.40 11.38
CA ALA A 24 11.83 3.62 10.25
C ALA A 24 10.40 3.25 10.66
N GLN A 25 9.47 4.20 10.59
CA GLN A 25 8.09 3.95 10.99
C GLN A 25 7.41 3.17 9.87
N ALA A 26 7.19 1.87 10.10
CA ALA A 26 6.34 1.05 9.26
C ALA A 26 4.89 1.21 9.71
N THR A 27 4.04 1.68 8.80
CA THR A 27 2.59 1.76 9.00
C THR A 27 1.93 0.68 8.17
N MET A 28 1.05 -0.11 8.80
CA MET A 28 0.15 -1.01 8.10
C MET A 28 -1.24 -0.39 8.10
N THR A 29 -1.83 -0.24 6.93
CA THR A 29 -3.21 0.21 6.73
C THR A 29 -3.95 -0.81 5.87
N GLY A 30 -5.27 -0.70 5.80
CA GLY A 30 -6.06 -1.64 5.01
C GLY A 30 -7.54 -1.53 5.31
N ALA A 31 -8.34 -2.16 4.46
CA ALA A 31 -9.77 -2.28 4.63
C ALA A 31 -10.20 -3.68 4.20
N ILE A 32 -11.20 -4.22 4.89
CA ILE A 32 -11.83 -5.49 4.52
C ILE A 32 -13.33 -5.22 4.46
N ALA A 33 -13.93 -5.47 3.31
CA ALA A 33 -15.35 -5.31 3.07
C ALA A 33 -16.05 -6.66 3.15
N PHE A 34 -17.06 -6.74 4.03
CA PHE A 34 -17.96 -7.87 4.12
C PHE A 34 -19.38 -7.42 3.74
N GLY A 35 -20.09 -8.29 3.03
CA GLY A 35 -21.47 -8.10 2.62
C GLY A 35 -22.31 -9.34 2.91
N TYR A 36 -23.61 -9.16 2.96
CA TYR A 36 -24.56 -10.27 2.89
C TYR A 36 -25.24 -10.21 1.53
N GLU A 37 -25.14 -11.30 0.77
CA GLU A 37 -25.69 -11.38 -0.57
C GLU A 37 -26.65 -12.56 -0.68
N SER A 38 -27.69 -12.37 -1.49
CA SER A 38 -28.69 -13.39 -1.81
C SER A 38 -28.86 -13.41 -3.31
N ASP A 39 -28.34 -14.45 -3.95
CA ASP A 39 -28.43 -14.65 -5.39
C ASP A 39 -29.46 -15.74 -5.71
N THR A 40 -30.26 -15.52 -6.75
CA THR A 40 -31.21 -16.52 -7.25
C THR A 40 -30.81 -16.91 -8.65
N THR A 41 -30.35 -18.14 -8.78
CA THR A 41 -29.93 -18.71 -10.06
C THR A 41 -31.08 -18.71 -11.07
N SER A 42 -30.77 -18.75 -12.37
CA SER A 42 -31.78 -18.82 -13.44
C SER A 42 -32.68 -20.07 -13.35
N ALA A 43 -32.27 -21.10 -12.60
CA ALA A 43 -33.04 -22.29 -12.29
C ALA A 43 -33.99 -22.13 -11.08
N GLY A 44 -34.04 -20.95 -10.46
CA GLY A 44 -34.95 -20.61 -9.34
C GLY A 44 -34.43 -21.00 -7.95
N ALA A 45 -33.22 -21.52 -7.83
CA ALA A 45 -32.60 -21.78 -6.52
C ALA A 45 -31.99 -20.48 -5.96
N THR A 46 -32.40 -20.10 -4.74
CA THR A 46 -31.85 -18.96 -4.00
C THR A 46 -30.79 -19.42 -3.02
N THR A 47 -29.61 -18.81 -3.10
CA THR A 47 -28.50 -18.99 -2.15
C THR A 47 -28.21 -17.67 -1.48
N SER A 48 -28.07 -17.66 -0.16
CA SER A 48 -27.75 -16.44 0.58
C SER A 48 -26.74 -16.66 1.69
N GLY A 49 -25.88 -15.67 1.93
CA GLY A 49 -24.78 -15.81 2.87
C GLY A 49 -23.93 -14.54 3.04
N MET A 50 -23.06 -14.58 4.04
CA MET A 50 -22.04 -13.55 4.25
C MET A 50 -20.83 -13.85 3.37
N GLY A 51 -20.38 -12.86 2.61
CA GLY A 51 -19.18 -12.92 1.78
C GLY A 51 -18.27 -11.73 2.05
N MET A 52 -16.98 -11.91 1.77
CA MET A 52 -15.98 -10.86 1.60
C MET A 52 -16.07 -10.41 0.14
N ASP A 53 -16.28 -9.12 -0.07
CA ASP A 53 -16.33 -8.51 -1.40
C ASP A 53 -14.93 -8.09 -1.85
N ASP A 54 -14.21 -7.34 -1.00
CA ASP A 54 -12.85 -6.88 -1.27
C ASP A 54 -12.03 -6.85 0.02
N ALA A 55 -10.74 -7.13 -0.08
CA ALA A 55 -9.77 -6.94 1.00
C ALA A 55 -8.50 -6.27 0.48
N GLU A 56 -7.98 -5.30 1.23
CA GLU A 56 -6.75 -4.59 0.91
C GLU A 56 -5.90 -4.39 2.16
N ILE A 57 -4.61 -4.64 2.04
CA ILE A 57 -3.60 -4.38 3.06
C ILE A 57 -2.46 -3.61 2.40
N ASN A 58 -2.05 -2.50 3.00
CA ASN A 58 -0.98 -1.65 2.54
C ASN A 58 0.06 -1.46 3.65
N PHE A 59 1.33 -1.58 3.27
CA PHE A 59 2.47 -1.25 4.09
C PHE A 59 3.11 0.01 3.56
N ALA A 60 3.39 0.96 4.43
CA ALA A 60 4.13 2.17 4.11
C ALA A 60 5.28 2.32 5.09
N ILE A 61 6.48 2.53 4.58
CA ILE A 61 7.68 2.77 5.37
C ILE A 61 8.24 4.12 4.94
N ALA A 62 8.59 4.96 5.91
CA ALA A 62 9.35 6.17 5.66
C ALA A 62 10.51 6.26 6.63
N GLU A 63 11.70 6.47 6.09
CA GLU A 63 12.94 6.64 6.82
C GLU A 63 13.57 7.98 6.41
N ASP A 64 13.98 8.77 7.40
CA ASP A 64 14.87 9.90 7.16
C ASP A 64 16.30 9.37 7.22
N ILE A 65 16.98 9.41 6.09
CA ILE A 65 18.38 8.99 5.98
C ILE A 65 19.20 10.22 6.29
N GLU A 66 19.83 10.21 7.47
CA GLU A 66 20.59 11.32 8.03
C GLU A 66 21.48 12.00 6.96
N GLY A 67 21.09 13.23 6.58
CA GLY A 67 21.82 14.06 5.62
C GLY A 67 21.62 13.74 4.14
N LEU A 68 21.11 12.56 3.79
CA LEU A 68 20.80 12.16 2.41
C LEU A 68 19.39 12.62 2.00
N GLY A 69 18.44 12.56 2.92
CA GLY A 69 17.04 12.90 2.71
C GLY A 69 16.11 11.73 3.05
N LYS A 70 14.89 11.74 2.53
CA LYS A 70 13.86 10.75 2.90
C LYS A 70 13.73 9.63 1.88
N LEU A 71 13.82 8.39 2.36
CA LEU A 71 13.39 7.19 1.62
C LEU A 71 11.99 6.80 2.07
N SER A 72 11.11 6.54 1.12
CA SER A 72 9.77 6.00 1.39
C SER A 72 9.46 4.85 0.45
N ALA A 73 8.83 3.80 0.97
CA ALA A 73 8.36 2.67 0.19
C ALA A 73 6.91 2.34 0.58
N GLY A 74 6.12 1.92 -0.40
CA GLY A 74 4.76 1.46 -0.24
C GLY A 74 4.58 0.10 -0.91
N LEU A 75 3.92 -0.84 -0.25
CA LEU A 75 3.57 -2.14 -0.80
C LEU A 75 2.13 -2.49 -0.43
N GLY A 76 1.29 -2.69 -1.43
CA GLY A 76 -0.09 -3.09 -1.25
C GLY A 76 -0.33 -4.51 -1.74
N PHE A 77 -1.27 -5.18 -1.08
CA PHE A 77 -1.87 -6.44 -1.48
C PHE A 77 -3.38 -6.31 -1.42
N GLY A 78 -4.09 -7.05 -2.28
CA GLY A 78 -5.53 -7.18 -2.13
C GLY A 78 -6.09 -8.45 -2.74
N SER A 79 -7.30 -8.81 -2.35
CA SER A 79 -8.08 -9.88 -2.98
C SER A 79 -9.49 -9.37 -3.31
N GLY A 80 -10.11 -9.98 -4.31
CA GLY A 80 -11.46 -9.64 -4.75
C GLY A 80 -12.56 -10.45 -4.09
N GLY A 81 -12.32 -10.98 -2.88
CA GLY A 81 -13.33 -11.67 -2.09
C GLY A 81 -12.95 -13.06 -1.60
N ASN A 82 -13.95 -13.80 -1.10
CA ASN A 82 -13.75 -15.14 -0.54
C ASN A 82 -13.26 -16.15 -1.59
N GLY A 83 -12.13 -16.80 -1.32
CA GLY A 83 -11.56 -17.83 -2.19
C GLY A 83 -10.71 -17.28 -3.34
N ASP A 84 -10.70 -15.96 -3.53
CA ASP A 84 -9.81 -15.30 -4.49
C ASP A 84 -8.37 -15.28 -3.97
N ALA A 85 -7.42 -15.50 -4.89
CA ALA A 85 -6.00 -15.36 -4.59
C ALA A 85 -5.66 -13.91 -4.24
N ALA A 86 -4.75 -13.73 -3.28
CA ALA A 86 -4.16 -12.43 -3.04
C ALA A 86 -3.34 -11.99 -4.26
N THR A 87 -3.53 -10.75 -4.68
CA THR A 87 -2.88 -10.13 -5.84
C THR A 87 -2.08 -8.91 -5.40
N GLY A 88 -1.03 -8.58 -6.15
CA GLY A 88 -0.24 -7.37 -5.92
C GLY A 88 -1.09 -6.12 -6.15
N ASN A 89 -1.06 -5.19 -5.19
CA ASN A 89 -1.69 -3.89 -5.31
C ASN A 89 -0.66 -2.79 -5.66
N ASP A 90 -0.75 -1.60 -5.09
CA ASP A 90 0.13 -0.50 -5.43
C ASP A 90 1.49 -0.70 -4.78
N SER A 91 2.56 -0.54 -5.55
CA SER A 91 3.93 -0.66 -5.07
C SER A 91 4.68 0.60 -5.45
N THR A 92 5.37 1.22 -4.50
CA THR A 92 6.14 2.44 -4.75
C THR A 92 7.44 2.41 -3.96
N ILE A 93 8.49 2.97 -4.55
CA ILE A 93 9.70 3.37 -3.86
C ILE A 93 10.05 4.79 -4.30
N LYS A 94 10.38 5.63 -3.34
CA LYS A 94 10.70 7.03 -3.58
C LYS A 94 11.86 7.45 -2.69
N LEU A 95 12.89 8.01 -3.33
CA LEU A 95 13.95 8.75 -2.65
C LEU A 95 13.73 10.24 -2.91
N THR A 96 13.71 11.04 -1.85
CA THR A 96 13.75 12.50 -1.92
C THR A 96 15.04 12.94 -1.27
N THR A 97 15.94 13.55 -2.03
CA THR A 97 17.21 14.05 -1.50
C THR A 97 16.99 15.30 -0.66
N ALA A 98 17.96 15.64 0.20
CA ALA A 98 17.94 16.89 0.95
C ALA A 98 17.85 18.15 0.05
N SER A 99 18.35 18.06 -1.19
CA SER A 99 18.25 19.12 -2.20
C SER A 99 16.86 19.27 -2.82
N GLY A 100 15.88 18.42 -2.46
CA GLY A 100 14.52 18.45 -3.01
C GLY A 100 14.35 17.72 -4.34
N MET A 101 15.42 17.15 -4.91
CA MET A 101 15.29 16.23 -6.03
C MET A 101 14.58 14.96 -5.57
N SER A 102 13.75 14.37 -6.42
CA SER A 102 13.16 13.08 -6.09
C SER A 102 13.11 12.15 -7.28
N VAL A 103 13.32 10.87 -7.00
CA VAL A 103 13.09 9.77 -7.93
C VAL A 103 12.01 8.89 -7.31
N THR A 104 10.97 8.61 -8.07
CA THR A 104 9.87 7.71 -7.69
C THR A 104 9.75 6.62 -8.74
N MET A 105 9.68 5.38 -8.29
CA MET A 105 9.36 4.23 -9.12
C MET A 105 8.15 3.56 -8.51
N GLY A 106 7.23 3.07 -9.33
CA GLY A 106 6.13 2.32 -8.78
C GLY A 106 5.13 1.83 -9.80
N THR A 107 4.35 0.88 -9.34
CA THR A 107 3.19 0.31 -9.99
C THR A 107 1.96 0.83 -9.26
N THR A 108 1.05 1.47 -9.98
CA THR A 108 -0.21 1.99 -9.40
C THR A 108 -1.41 1.40 -10.13
N LYS A 109 -2.48 1.12 -9.39
CA LYS A 109 -3.78 0.72 -9.93
C LYS A 109 -4.35 1.92 -10.68
N GLY A 110 -4.61 1.78 -11.98
CA GLY A 110 -5.20 2.85 -12.80
C GLY A 110 -6.55 3.31 -12.22
N ALA A 111 -6.96 4.57 -12.35
CA ALA A 111 -8.04 5.14 -11.55
C ALA A 111 -9.44 4.46 -11.69
N SER A 112 -10.30 4.65 -10.68
CA SER A 112 -11.71 4.24 -10.73
C SER A 112 -12.51 5.12 -11.70
N TYR A 113 -13.49 4.54 -12.38
CA TYR A 113 -14.35 5.23 -13.35
C TYR A 113 -15.15 6.39 -12.73
N LEU A 114 -15.43 6.33 -11.42
CA LEU A 114 -16.11 7.39 -10.67
C LEU A 114 -15.24 8.64 -10.48
N THR A 115 -13.92 8.48 -10.52
CA THR A 115 -12.98 9.56 -10.15
C THR A 115 -12.33 10.21 -11.38
N GLN A 116 -12.13 9.46 -12.48
CA GLN A 116 -11.37 9.94 -13.64
C GLN A 116 -12.06 9.78 -15.01
N GLY A 117 -13.35 9.42 -15.01
CA GLY A 117 -14.18 9.34 -16.22
C GLY A 117 -13.89 8.12 -17.10
N LEU A 118 -14.84 7.82 -17.99
CA LEU A 118 -14.88 6.59 -18.79
C LEU A 118 -13.67 6.43 -19.73
N ALA A 119 -13.09 7.54 -20.19
CA ALA A 119 -11.95 7.55 -21.10
C ALA A 119 -10.62 7.12 -20.42
N SER A 120 -10.50 7.33 -19.10
CA SER A 120 -9.29 6.95 -18.33
C SER A 120 -9.33 5.51 -17.82
N ALA A 121 -10.50 4.85 -17.84
CA ALA A 121 -10.69 3.49 -17.34
C ALA A 121 -10.29 2.39 -18.36
N GLY A 122 -9.96 2.77 -19.60
CA GLY A 122 -9.65 1.82 -20.68
C GLY A 122 -10.84 0.92 -21.05
N THR A 123 -10.59 -0.14 -21.82
CA THR A 123 -11.60 -1.09 -22.36
C THR A 123 -12.23 -2.01 -21.29
N ALA A 124 -12.23 -1.62 -20.02
CA ALA A 124 -12.86 -2.36 -18.92
C ALA A 124 -14.37 -2.09 -18.81
N TYR A 125 -15.04 -1.82 -19.94
CA TYR A 125 -16.49 -1.81 -20.01
C TYR A 125 -16.97 -3.26 -20.19
N GLN A 126 -16.94 -4.03 -19.11
CA GLN A 126 -17.75 -5.23 -19.03
C GLN A 126 -18.71 -5.04 -17.87
N TRP A 127 -20.01 -5.00 -18.17
CA TRP A 127 -21.00 -5.39 -17.18
C TRP A 127 -20.60 -6.79 -16.77
N ASN A 128 -19.93 -6.88 -15.63
CA ASN A 128 -19.31 -8.12 -15.22
C ASN A 128 -20.44 -9.07 -14.81
N LEU A 129 -20.75 -10.05 -15.68
CA LEU A 129 -21.61 -11.18 -15.33
C LEU A 129 -21.02 -12.04 -14.19
N SER A 130 -19.80 -11.74 -13.72
CA SER A 130 -19.15 -12.36 -12.56
C SER A 130 -19.49 -11.69 -11.21
N GLY A 131 -20.57 -10.90 -11.12
CA GLY A 131 -21.12 -10.45 -9.83
C GLY A 131 -20.36 -9.35 -9.08
N LYS A 132 -19.25 -8.82 -9.61
CA LYS A 132 -18.49 -7.75 -8.92
C LYS A 132 -19.04 -6.36 -9.23
N LEU A 133 -19.22 -5.54 -8.18
CA LEU A 133 -19.72 -4.16 -8.29
C LEU A 133 -18.74 -3.21 -9.00
N PHE A 134 -17.44 -3.55 -9.06
CA PHE A 134 -16.38 -2.77 -9.74
C PHE A 134 -15.53 -3.66 -10.68
N SER A 135 -15.16 -3.13 -11.86
CA SER A 135 -14.30 -3.83 -12.83
C SER A 135 -12.81 -3.84 -12.42
N ALA A 136 -12.07 -4.87 -12.85
CA ALA A 136 -10.63 -4.98 -12.62
C ALA A 136 -9.86 -3.82 -13.29
N ARG A 137 -9.00 -3.15 -12.51
CA ARG A 137 -8.24 -1.96 -12.91
C ARG A 137 -6.85 -2.35 -13.45
N THR A 138 -6.44 -1.83 -14.61
CA THR A 138 -5.10 -2.07 -15.18
C THR A 138 -4.01 -1.42 -14.32
N LYS A 139 -2.88 -2.10 -14.15
CA LYS A 139 -1.70 -1.60 -13.43
C LYS A 139 -0.82 -0.77 -14.36
N ASN A 140 -0.38 0.40 -13.90
CA ASN A 140 0.53 1.27 -14.63
C ASN A 140 1.86 1.34 -13.89
N ASP A 141 2.94 1.01 -14.60
CA ASP A 141 4.31 1.15 -14.10
C ASP A 141 4.88 2.50 -14.54
N ALA A 142 5.54 3.19 -13.61
CA ALA A 142 6.13 4.48 -13.88
C ALA A 142 7.46 4.67 -13.15
N VAL A 143 8.35 5.41 -13.80
CA VAL A 143 9.51 6.06 -13.18
C VAL A 143 9.37 7.55 -13.39
N SER A 144 9.55 8.34 -12.33
CA SER A 144 9.40 9.79 -12.35
C SER A 144 10.56 10.44 -11.61
N VAL A 145 11.10 11.49 -12.21
CA VAL A 145 12.17 12.31 -11.63
C VAL A 145 11.66 13.74 -11.50
N LYS A 146 11.83 14.33 -10.33
CA LYS A 146 11.61 15.76 -10.10
C LYS A 146 12.93 16.43 -9.77
N ILE A 147 13.19 17.54 -10.45
CA ILE A 147 14.38 18.37 -10.25
C ILE A 147 13.85 19.77 -9.88
N PRO A 148 14.20 20.32 -8.72
CA PRO A 148 13.87 21.69 -8.38
C PRO A 148 14.52 22.64 -9.38
N VAL A 149 13.75 23.64 -9.83
CA VAL A 149 14.31 24.79 -10.55
C VAL A 149 14.76 25.83 -9.52
N ALA A 150 15.96 26.36 -9.73
CA ALA A 150 16.56 27.40 -8.90
C ALA A 150 15.85 28.75 -9.06
#